data_AF-D8TW01-F1
#
_entry.id   AF-D8TW01-F1
#
_cell.length_a   1.000
_cell.length_b   1.000
_cell.length_c   1.000
_cell.angle_alpha   90.00
_cell.angle_beta   90.00
_cell.angle_gamma   90.00
#
_symmetry.space_group_name_H-M   'P 1'
#
loop_
_entity.id
_entity.type
_entity.pdbx_description
1 polymer ?
#
loop_
_entity_poly.entity_id
_entity_poly.type
_entity_poly.pdbx_seq_one_letter_code
_entity_poly.pdbx_strand_id
1 'polypeptide(L)'
;MIPRISRLRVIPSLQMSILQDAAACRCWRPSFTCSSFCTSFPGGNYSHHSIPVQIGDSDWIHITGMRFHGHHGVLPEETRLGQSFVVDLKLQVNTSRAGFSDDLEDTVNYAAVYGDVKSVVEGAPCKLLEAVAHRAVSAVLQRHPRVRQVDFTIRKLAIPGVPSVVESVGVQIRRQR
;
A
#
# COMPACT_ATOMS: atom_id res chain seq x y z
N MET A 1 20.50 20.68 47.79
CA MET A 1 19.31 20.31 48.59
C MET A 1 18.34 19.58 47.70
N ILE A 2 18.20 18.26 47.89
CA ILE A 2 17.35 17.34 47.13
C ILE A 2 16.60 16.50 48.19
N PRO A 3 15.26 16.37 48.18
CA PRO A 3 14.57 15.38 49.01
C PRO A 3 14.28 14.12 48.17
N ARG A 4 14.89 12.98 48.48
CA ARG A 4 14.45 11.88 49.37
C ARG A 4 13.20 11.12 48.91
N ILE A 5 13.49 9.96 48.32
CA ILE A 5 12.61 8.84 47.94
C ILE A 5 12.08 8.13 49.20
N SER A 6 10.78 7.80 49.23
CA SER A 6 10.15 6.98 50.28
C SER A 6 9.46 5.73 49.72
N ARG A 7 10.13 4.61 49.97
CA ARG A 7 9.70 3.22 50.31
C ARG A 7 8.33 2.66 49.87
N LEU A 8 8.47 1.46 49.30
CA LEU A 8 7.55 0.34 49.07
C LEU A 8 6.74 -0.18 50.28
N ARG A 9 5.53 -0.71 49.98
CA ARG A 9 4.87 -1.92 50.55
C ARG A 9 4.07 -2.55 49.39
N VAL A 10 4.46 -3.66 48.77
CA VAL A 10 4.29 -5.08 49.16
C VAL A 10 2.86 -5.44 49.57
N ILE A 11 2.14 -6.09 48.65
CA ILE A 11 0.98 -6.97 48.92
C ILE A 11 1.32 -8.32 48.29
N PRO A 12 1.29 -9.45 49.03
CA PRO A 12 1.61 -10.77 48.51
C PRO A 12 0.38 -11.64 48.21
N SER A 13 0.67 -12.68 47.43
CA SER A 13 0.08 -14.04 47.43
C SER A 13 -1.35 -14.26 46.98
N LEU A 14 -1.48 -14.92 45.81
CA LEU A 14 -2.14 -16.23 45.58
C LEU A 14 -1.81 -16.62 44.12
N GLN A 15 -0.87 -17.55 43.86
CA GLN A 15 -1.11 -18.98 43.57
C GLN A 15 -2.20 -19.21 42.48
N MET A 16 -2.09 -20.06 41.46
CA MET A 16 -1.15 -21.12 41.09
C MET A 16 -1.57 -21.64 39.70
N SER A 17 -0.63 -22.27 38.97
CA SER A 17 -0.83 -23.34 37.95
C SER A 17 -1.67 -23.02 36.69
N ILE A 18 -1.11 -23.02 35.48
CA ILE A 18 -0.71 -24.20 34.68
C ILE A 18 -1.88 -25.17 34.47
N LEU A 19 -2.31 -25.34 33.20
CA LEU A 19 -2.74 -26.58 32.51
C LEU A 19 -3.44 -26.14 31.21
N GLN A 20 -2.80 -26.26 30.04
CA GLN A 20 -2.73 -27.45 29.20
C GLN A 20 -4.07 -27.85 28.56
N ASP A 21 -3.96 -28.04 27.24
CA ASP A 21 -4.79 -28.87 26.38
C ASP A 21 -5.50 -30.04 27.10
N ALA A 22 -6.75 -30.27 26.68
CA ALA A 22 -7.24 -31.54 26.14
C ALA A 22 -8.72 -31.75 26.48
N ALA A 23 -9.45 -32.15 25.44
CA ALA A 23 -10.62 -33.03 25.54
C ALA A 23 -11.83 -32.52 26.32
N ALA A 24 -12.61 -31.63 25.68
CA ALA A 24 -14.05 -31.56 25.89
C ALA A 24 -14.78 -32.68 25.11
N CYS A 25 -14.45 -33.93 25.43
CA CYS A 25 -15.27 -35.10 25.13
C CYS A 25 -15.41 -35.88 26.45
N ARG A 26 -16.41 -35.54 27.26
CA ARG A 26 -16.86 -36.41 28.35
C ARG A 26 -18.38 -36.40 28.42
N CYS A 27 -18.96 -37.40 27.76
CA CYS A 27 -20.23 -37.99 28.18
C CYS A 27 -20.04 -38.55 29.60
N TRP A 28 -20.69 -37.94 30.59
CA TRP A 28 -20.96 -38.63 31.85
C TRP A 28 -22.15 -38.02 32.57
N ARG A 29 -23.33 -38.64 32.45
CA ARG A 29 -24.22 -38.85 33.59
C ARG A 29 -25.06 -40.13 33.38
N PRO A 30 -25.24 -40.94 34.43
CA PRO A 30 -25.88 -42.24 34.36
C PRO A 30 -27.40 -42.12 34.53
N SER A 31 -28.09 -43.11 33.97
CA SER A 31 -29.48 -43.49 34.29
C SER A 31 -30.54 -42.40 34.12
N PHE A 32 -30.88 -42.09 32.86
CA PHE A 32 -32.27 -41.84 32.46
C PHE A 32 -32.46 -42.48 31.08
N THR A 33 -33.42 -43.38 30.97
CA THR A 33 -33.89 -43.95 29.72
C THR A 33 -34.53 -42.85 28.89
N CYS A 34 -33.73 -42.14 28.10
CA CYS A 34 -34.22 -41.32 27.00
C CYS A 34 -34.34 -42.25 25.78
N SER A 35 -35.49 -42.92 25.70
CA SER A 35 -35.91 -43.49 24.43
C SER A 35 -36.33 -42.32 23.52
N SER A 36 -35.84 -42.35 22.29
CA SER A 36 -36.27 -41.53 21.16
C SER A 36 -35.67 -40.12 21.09
N PHE A 37 -35.12 -39.81 19.89
CA PHE A 37 -34.77 -38.46 19.40
C PHE A 37 -33.57 -37.79 20.08
N CYS A 38 -32.36 -37.71 19.50
CA CYS A 38 -32.04 -37.11 18.20
C CYS A 38 -30.76 -37.76 17.62
N THR A 39 -30.91 -38.84 16.86
CA THR A 39 -29.90 -39.28 15.89
C THR A 39 -30.15 -38.58 14.57
N SER A 40 -29.55 -37.40 14.40
CA SER A 40 -29.11 -36.83 13.11
C SER A 40 -28.92 -35.31 13.27
N PHE A 41 -27.71 -34.88 13.57
CA PHE A 41 -27.26 -33.63 12.96
C PHE A 41 -27.14 -33.93 11.47
N PRO A 42 -27.94 -33.31 10.60
CA PRO A 42 -27.71 -33.45 9.17
C PRO A 42 -26.32 -32.87 8.93
N GLY A 43 -25.42 -33.72 8.41
CA GLY A 43 -24.14 -33.30 7.90
C GLY A 43 -24.38 -32.18 6.90
N GLY A 44 -24.15 -30.95 7.33
CA GLY A 44 -24.10 -29.80 6.46
C GLY A 44 -22.93 -30.03 5.52
N ASN A 45 -23.25 -30.46 4.30
CA ASN A 45 -22.31 -30.41 3.18
C ASN A 45 -21.99 -28.93 2.95
N TYR A 46 -21.00 -28.40 3.67
CA TYR A 46 -20.33 -27.17 3.29
C TYR A 46 -19.55 -27.51 2.02
N SER A 47 -20.27 -27.56 0.90
CA SER A 47 -19.63 -27.44 -0.40
C SER A 47 -18.82 -26.16 -0.33
N HIS A 48 -17.50 -26.29 -0.31
CA HIS A 48 -16.56 -25.24 -0.68
C HIS A 48 -16.87 -24.83 -2.12
N HIS A 49 -18.00 -24.16 -2.33
CA HIS A 49 -18.23 -23.38 -3.52
C HIS A 49 -17.31 -22.16 -3.37
N SER A 50 -16.06 -22.34 -3.76
CA SER A 50 -15.17 -21.24 -4.06
C SER A 50 -15.87 -20.38 -5.10
N ILE A 51 -16.46 -19.27 -4.66
CA ILE A 51 -17.02 -18.26 -5.56
C ILE A 51 -15.88 -17.85 -6.50
N PRO A 52 -16.00 -18.04 -7.82
CA PRO A 52 -14.96 -17.62 -8.74
C PRO A 52 -14.88 -16.10 -8.69
N VAL A 53 -13.81 -15.58 -8.06
CA VAL A 53 -13.48 -14.15 -8.09
C VAL A 53 -13.30 -13.78 -9.56
N GLN A 54 -14.20 -12.93 -10.06
CA GLN A 54 -14.10 -12.42 -11.42
C GLN A 54 -12.90 -11.49 -11.47
N ILE A 55 -11.83 -11.96 -12.10
CA ILE A 55 -10.63 -11.18 -12.39
C ILE A 55 -11.03 -10.05 -13.35
N GLY A 56 -11.02 -8.81 -12.86
CA GLY A 56 -11.25 -7.63 -13.68
C GLY A 56 -9.98 -7.19 -14.41
N ASP A 57 -10.11 -6.68 -15.63
CA ASP A 57 -9.01 -6.05 -16.38
C ASP A 57 -8.60 -4.65 -15.84
N SER A 58 -9.03 -4.31 -14.62
CA SER A 58 -8.98 -2.95 -14.08
C SER A 58 -8.31 -2.88 -12.71
N ASP A 59 -7.23 -3.65 -12.51
CA ASP A 59 -6.43 -3.50 -11.30
C ASP A 59 -5.50 -2.28 -11.42
N TRP A 60 -5.24 -1.67 -10.27
CA TRP A 60 -4.42 -0.47 -10.17
C TRP A 60 -3.34 -0.63 -9.11
N ILE A 61 -2.10 -0.35 -9.49
CA ILE A 61 -1.00 -0.19 -8.54
C ILE A 61 -0.85 1.32 -8.28
N HIS A 62 -0.82 1.69 -7.01
CA HIS A 62 -0.69 3.08 -6.56
C HIS A 62 0.65 3.30 -5.88
N ILE A 63 1.37 4.34 -6.31
CA ILE A 63 2.58 4.83 -5.65
C ILE A 63 2.36 6.31 -5.36
N THR A 64 2.17 6.67 -4.10
CA THR A 64 1.78 8.02 -3.68
C THR A 64 2.84 8.67 -2.81
N GLY A 65 2.90 10.00 -2.84
CA GLY A 65 3.75 10.79 -1.96
C GLY A 65 5.25 10.66 -2.25
N MET A 66 5.65 10.30 -3.47
CA MET A 66 7.07 10.20 -3.83
C MET A 66 7.69 11.60 -3.83
N ARG A 67 8.67 11.82 -2.96
CA ARG A 67 9.37 13.11 -2.86
C ARG A 67 10.70 13.05 -3.58
N PHE A 68 10.91 13.98 -4.50
CA PHE A 68 12.15 14.11 -5.26
C PHE A 68 12.64 15.55 -5.24
N HIS A 69 13.95 15.74 -5.30
CA HIS A 69 14.55 17.06 -5.44
C HIS A 69 14.94 17.30 -6.89
N GLY A 70 14.36 18.31 -7.53
CA GLY A 70 14.58 18.59 -8.95
C GLY A 70 14.90 20.05 -9.21
N HIS A 71 15.57 20.30 -10.32
CA HIS A 71 15.96 21.63 -10.78
C HIS A 71 15.03 22.13 -11.89
N HIS A 72 13.72 21.90 -11.74
CA HIS A 72 12.73 22.29 -12.74
C HIS A 72 12.10 23.65 -12.41
N GLY A 73 11.97 24.49 -13.43
CA GLY A 73 11.44 25.85 -13.29
C GLY A 73 11.72 26.70 -14.52
N VAL A 74 10.93 27.76 -14.68
CA VAL A 74 11.15 28.78 -15.73
C VAL A 74 12.17 29.80 -15.27
N LEU A 75 12.20 30.09 -13.96
CA LEU A 75 13.09 31.08 -13.39
C LEU A 75 14.50 30.49 -13.21
N PRO A 76 15.58 31.19 -13.63
CA PRO A 76 16.95 30.69 -13.50
C PRO A 76 17.35 30.35 -12.05
N GLU A 77 16.80 31.09 -11.09
CA GLU A 77 17.05 30.89 -9.67
C GLU A 77 16.42 29.59 -9.14
N GLU A 78 15.26 29.18 -9.68
CA GLU A 78 14.63 27.90 -9.36
C GLU A 78 15.45 26.72 -9.87
N THR A 79 15.99 26.83 -11.09
CA THR A 79 16.90 25.81 -11.64
C THR A 79 18.20 25.73 -10.83
N ARG A 80 18.68 26.84 -10.25
CA ARG A 80 19.91 26.83 -9.44
C ARG A 80 19.70 26.25 -8.04
N LEU A 81 18.68 26.70 -7.32
CA LEU A 81 18.41 26.27 -5.94
C LEU A 81 17.78 24.87 -5.89
N GLY A 82 16.95 24.54 -6.88
CA GLY A 82 16.14 23.35 -6.86
C GLY A 82 15.02 23.42 -5.82
N GLN A 83 14.14 22.44 -5.88
CA GLN A 83 12.97 22.36 -5.01
C GLN A 83 12.43 20.93 -4.94
N SER A 84 11.65 20.67 -3.89
CA SER A 84 11.01 19.38 -3.68
C SER A 84 9.71 19.27 -4.47
N PHE A 85 9.62 18.22 -5.28
CA PHE A 85 8.41 17.81 -5.99
C PHE A 85 7.80 16.59 -5.31
N VAL A 86 6.47 16.55 -5.27
CA VAL A 86 5.70 15.37 -4.88
C VAL A 86 5.09 14.76 -6.12
N VAL A 87 5.32 13.46 -6.31
CA VAL A 87 4.80 12.70 -7.44
C VAL A 87 3.89 11.59 -6.94
N ASP A 88 2.74 11.46 -7.57
CA ASP A 88 1.81 10.35 -7.41
C ASP A 88 1.64 9.63 -8.74
N LEU A 89 1.56 8.32 -8.68
CA LEU A 89 1.49 7.45 -9.84
C LEU A 89 0.40 6.39 -9.63
N LYS A 90 -0.43 6.18 -10.65
CA LYS A 90 -1.33 5.04 -10.74
C LYS A 90 -1.06 4.29 -12.04
N LEU A 91 -0.82 3.00 -11.93
CA LEU A 91 -0.53 2.12 -13.05
C LEU A 91 -1.70 1.15 -13.20
N GLN A 92 -2.32 1.13 -14.38
CA GLN A 92 -3.28 0.10 -14.71
C GLN A 92 -2.54 -1.13 -15.20
N VAL A 93 -2.72 -2.23 -14.48
CA VAL A 93 -2.08 -3.52 -14.77
C VAL A 93 -3.09 -4.63 -14.52
N ASN A 94 -2.89 -5.79 -15.13
CA ASN A 94 -3.67 -6.98 -14.77
C ASN A 94 -2.86 -7.75 -13.71
N THR A 95 -3.34 -7.79 -12.47
CA THR A 95 -2.64 -8.43 -11.33
C THR A 95 -3.10 -9.84 -11.04
N SER A 96 -4.06 -10.35 -11.82
CA SER A 96 -4.67 -11.65 -11.56
C SER A 96 -3.66 -12.78 -11.46
N ARG A 97 -2.78 -12.89 -12.45
CA ARG A 97 -1.75 -13.93 -12.48
C ARG A 97 -0.84 -13.84 -11.25
N ALA A 98 -0.40 -12.64 -10.90
CA ALA A 98 0.42 -12.41 -9.70
C ALA A 98 -0.32 -12.75 -8.41
N GLY A 99 -1.64 -12.52 -8.35
CA GLY A 99 -2.47 -12.90 -7.21
C GLY A 99 -2.61 -14.42 -7.02
N PHE A 100 -2.45 -15.22 -8.09
CA PHE A 100 -2.45 -16.69 -7.99
C PHE A 100 -1.05 -17.28 -7.80
N SER A 101 -0.03 -16.70 -8.42
CA SER A 101 1.33 -17.23 -8.38
C SER A 101 2.15 -16.75 -7.18
N ASP A 102 1.79 -15.60 -6.58
CA ASP A 102 2.59 -14.90 -5.56
C ASP A 102 4.04 -14.65 -6.00
N ASP A 103 4.27 -14.54 -7.31
CA ASP A 103 5.59 -14.32 -7.90
C ASP A 103 5.75 -12.85 -8.34
N LEU A 104 6.88 -12.25 -7.94
CA LEU A 104 7.24 -10.88 -8.30
C LEU A 104 7.47 -10.71 -9.80
N GLU A 105 7.89 -11.77 -10.51
CA GLU A 105 8.14 -11.75 -11.96
C GLU A 105 6.84 -11.67 -12.77
N ASP A 106 5.71 -12.04 -12.18
CA ASP A 106 4.40 -12.00 -12.81
C ASP A 106 3.70 -10.64 -12.67
N THR A 107 4.24 -9.73 -11.84
CA THR A 107 3.71 -8.38 -11.62
C THR A 107 4.65 -7.29 -12.13
N VAL A 108 4.23 -6.03 -12.01
CA VAL A 108 5.08 -4.87 -12.28
C VAL A 108 5.86 -4.53 -11.02
N ASN A 109 7.18 -4.53 -11.12
CA ASN A 109 8.06 -4.11 -10.04
C ASN A 109 7.97 -2.58 -9.84
N TYR A 110 7.18 -2.17 -8.86
CA TYR A 110 7.00 -0.77 -8.49
C TYR A 110 8.30 -0.10 -8.00
N ALA A 111 9.29 -0.85 -7.50
CA ALA A 111 10.60 -0.30 -7.14
C ALA A 111 11.41 0.10 -8.39
N ALA A 112 11.30 -0.67 -9.47
CA ALA A 112 11.88 -0.30 -10.77
C ALA A 112 11.19 0.95 -11.33
N VAL A 113 9.85 1.01 -11.26
CA VAL A 113 9.08 2.20 -11.67
C VAL A 113 9.46 3.44 -10.86
N TYR A 114 9.65 3.29 -9.54
CA TYR A 114 10.14 4.38 -8.69
C TYR A 114 11.50 4.89 -9.16
N GLY A 115 12.45 3.99 -9.46
CA GLY A 115 13.77 4.34 -9.99
C GLY A 115 13.70 5.06 -11.34
N ASP A 116 12.80 4.63 -12.22
CA ASP A 116 12.56 5.27 -13.52
C ASP A 116 12.07 6.71 -13.36
N VAL A 117 11.07 6.92 -12.50
CA VAL A 117 10.51 8.24 -12.20
C VAL A 117 11.57 9.13 -11.55
N LYS A 118 12.29 8.61 -10.55
CA LYS A 118 13.38 9.32 -9.87
C LYS A 118 14.42 9.83 -10.86
N SER A 119 14.87 8.97 -11.78
CA SER A 119 15.90 9.31 -12.77
C SER A 119 15.45 10.44 -13.71
N VAL A 120 14.15 10.54 -14.00
CA VAL A 120 13.61 11.61 -14.85
C VAL A 120 13.47 12.92 -14.08
N VAL A 121 13.02 12.87 -12.82
CA VAL A 121 12.78 14.07 -11.99
C VAL A 121 14.09 14.68 -11.45
N GLU A 122 15.06 13.85 -11.06
CA GLU A 122 16.38 14.33 -10.62
C GLU A 122 17.34 14.58 -11.80
N GLY A 123 16.93 14.21 -13.01
CA GLY A 123 17.74 14.31 -14.22
C GLY A 123 17.75 15.71 -14.84
N ALA A 124 17.70 15.76 -16.17
CA ALA A 124 17.84 17.01 -16.92
C ALA A 124 16.75 18.03 -16.53
N PRO A 125 17.13 19.29 -16.25
CA PRO A 125 16.19 20.33 -15.87
C PRO A 125 15.19 20.60 -17.01
N CYS A 126 13.97 20.93 -16.62
CA CYS A 126 12.84 21.19 -17.50
C CYS A 126 12.23 22.52 -17.11
N LYS A 127 11.73 23.26 -18.10
CA LYS A 127 11.04 24.52 -17.84
C LYS A 127 9.63 24.31 -17.27
N LEU A 128 8.97 23.23 -17.68
CA LEU A 128 7.55 22.95 -17.44
C LEU A 128 7.35 21.61 -16.75
N LEU A 129 6.36 21.51 -15.86
CA LEU A 129 6.00 20.25 -15.18
C LEU A 129 5.38 19.24 -16.15
N GLU A 130 4.70 19.73 -17.18
CA GLU A 130 4.12 18.95 -18.28
C GLU A 130 5.20 18.15 -19.02
N ALA A 131 6.37 18.77 -19.23
CA ALA A 131 7.50 18.12 -19.89
C ALA A 131 8.10 17.01 -19.01
N VAL A 132 8.22 17.25 -17.70
CA VAL A 132 8.69 16.24 -16.74
C VAL A 132 7.72 15.08 -16.68
N ALA A 133 6.42 15.36 -16.53
CA ALA A 133 5.37 14.36 -16.50
C ALA A 133 5.37 13.52 -17.78
N HIS A 134 5.45 14.16 -18.95
CA HIS A 134 5.49 13.46 -20.23
C HIS A 134 6.70 12.54 -20.35
N ARG A 135 7.90 13.00 -19.96
CA ARG A 135 9.12 12.18 -19.97
C ARG A 135 9.01 10.99 -19.03
N ALA A 136 8.50 11.21 -17.81
CA ALA A 136 8.36 10.16 -16.81
C ALA A 136 7.38 9.08 -17.27
N VAL A 137 6.20 9.48 -17.73
CA VAL A 137 5.18 8.55 -18.23
C VAL A 137 5.66 7.80 -19.47
N SER A 138 6.34 8.47 -20.39
CA SER A 138 6.92 7.82 -21.57
C SER A 138 7.97 6.77 -21.19
N ALA A 139 8.85 7.08 -20.24
CA ALA A 139 9.86 6.13 -19.76
C ALA A 139 9.21 4.90 -19.09
N VAL A 140 8.19 5.12 -18.26
CA VAL A 140 7.45 4.02 -17.59
C VAL A 140 6.74 3.15 -18.63
N LEU A 141 5.99 3.74 -19.56
CA LEU A 141 5.28 2.98 -20.59
C LEU A 141 6.24 2.19 -21.50
N GLN A 142 7.44 2.72 -21.78
CA GLN A 142 8.44 2.03 -22.60
C GLN A 142 9.09 0.84 -21.88
N ARG A 143 9.44 0.99 -20.59
CA ARG A 143 10.15 -0.04 -19.81
C ARG A 143 9.23 -1.12 -19.26
N HIS A 144 7.94 -0.81 -19.05
CA HIS A 144 6.97 -1.71 -18.41
C HIS A 144 5.84 -2.08 -19.38
N PRO A 145 6.01 -3.11 -20.24
CA PRO A 145 5.01 -3.47 -21.26
C PRO A 145 3.70 -4.00 -20.67
N ARG A 146 3.69 -4.45 -19.41
CA ARG A 146 2.48 -4.92 -18.70
C ARG A 146 1.54 -3.77 -18.31
N VAL A 147 2.02 -2.53 -18.31
CA VAL A 147 1.23 -1.35 -17.95
C VAL A 147 0.41 -0.88 -19.15
N ARG A 148 -0.92 -0.83 -19.00
CA ARG A 148 -1.84 -0.37 -20.06
C ARG A 148 -2.10 1.13 -20.01
N GLN A 149 -2.17 1.68 -18.80
CA GLN A 149 -2.43 3.09 -18.56
C GLN A 149 -1.61 3.60 -17.39
N VAL A 150 -1.19 4.85 -17.48
CA VAL A 150 -0.52 5.57 -16.41
C VAL A 150 -1.26 6.87 -16.13
N ASP A 151 -1.68 7.07 -14.88
CA ASP A 151 -2.08 8.36 -14.34
C ASP A 151 -0.92 8.89 -13.50
N PHE A 152 -0.34 10.02 -13.91
CA PHE A 152 0.82 10.62 -13.28
C PHE A 152 0.47 12.03 -12.83
N THR A 153 0.77 12.33 -11.57
CA THR A 153 0.57 13.64 -10.96
C THR A 153 1.90 14.14 -10.40
N ILE A 154 2.31 15.35 -10.75
CA ILE A 154 3.48 16.02 -10.17
C ILE A 154 3.05 17.36 -9.57
N ARG A 155 3.45 17.60 -8.34
CA ARG A 155 3.07 18.77 -7.54
C ARG A 155 4.30 19.44 -6.95
N LYS A 156 4.29 20.76 -6.99
CA LYS A 156 5.26 21.66 -6.37
C LYS A 156 4.70 22.11 -5.02
N LEU A 157 5.46 21.89 -3.94
CA LEU A 157 5.03 22.23 -2.58
C LEU A 157 5.28 23.70 -2.22
N ALA A 158 6.29 24.33 -2.81
CA ALA A 158 6.64 25.71 -2.53
C ALA A 158 6.63 26.49 -3.84
N ILE A 159 5.79 27.51 -3.96
CA ILE A 159 5.68 28.32 -5.18
C ILE A 159 6.33 29.68 -4.93
N PRO A 160 7.49 29.97 -5.57
CA PRO A 160 8.09 31.29 -5.47
C PRO A 160 7.13 32.35 -6.00
N GLY A 161 6.83 33.36 -5.17
CA GLY A 161 6.00 34.50 -5.56
C GLY A 161 4.49 34.37 -5.37
N VAL A 162 3.97 33.23 -4.86
CA VAL A 162 2.54 33.11 -4.52
C VAL A 162 2.37 33.15 -2.98
N PRO A 163 1.51 34.05 -2.44
CA PRO A 163 1.22 34.07 -1.00
C PRO A 163 0.63 32.75 -0.51
N SER A 164 1.08 32.34 0.68
CA SER A 164 1.10 30.98 1.26
C SER A 164 -0.25 30.34 1.63
N VAL A 165 -1.29 30.48 0.81
CA VAL A 165 -2.61 29.85 1.06
C VAL A 165 -2.76 28.51 0.33
N VAL A 166 -1.86 28.20 -0.62
CA VAL A 166 -1.97 26.99 -1.46
C VAL A 166 -1.01 25.91 -0.98
N GLU A 167 -1.54 24.72 -0.69
CA GLU A 167 -0.75 23.56 -0.23
C GLU A 167 0.19 23.02 -1.33
N SER A 168 -0.28 22.97 -2.57
CA SER A 168 0.53 22.59 -3.72
C SER A 168 -0.12 22.99 -5.04
N VAL A 169 0.70 23.20 -6.07
CA VAL A 169 0.24 23.36 -7.47
C VAL A 169 0.95 22.33 -8.31
N GLY A 170 0.24 21.72 -9.26
CA GLY A 170 0.78 20.64 -10.05
C GLY A 170 -0.02 20.33 -11.29
N VAL A 171 0.48 19.35 -12.04
CA VAL A 171 -0.14 18.84 -13.25
C VAL A 171 -0.43 17.36 -13.06
N GLN A 172 -1.60 16.94 -13.54
CA GLN A 172 -1.95 15.54 -13.69
C GLN A 172 -2.12 15.22 -15.18
N ILE A 173 -1.49 14.14 -15.63
CA ILE A 173 -1.65 13.61 -16.98
C ILE A 173 -2.06 12.14 -16.93
N ARG A 174 -2.84 11.74 -17.93
CA ARG A 174 -3.22 10.35 -18.19
C ARG A 174 -2.75 9.95 -19.58
N ARG A 175 -2.02 8.84 -19.69
CA ARG A 175 -1.61 8.26 -20.99
C ARG A 175 -1.92 6.78 -21.02
N GLN A 176 -2.40 6.34 -22.16
CA GLN A 176 -2.69 4.95 -22.47
C GLN A 176 -1.78 4.52 -23.62
N ARG A 177 -1.51 3.22 -23.68
CA ARG A 177 -0.80 2.60 -24.80
C ARG A 177 -1.73 2.39 -25.99
#